data_AF-A0A2G8K0W3-F1
#
_entry.id   AF-A0A2G8K0W3-F1
#
_cell.length_a   1.000
_cell.length_b   1.000
_cell.length_c   1.000
_cell.angle_alpha   90.00
_cell.angle_beta   90.00
_cell.angle_gamma   90.00
#
_symmetry.space_group_name_H-M   'P 1'
#
loop_
_entity.id
_entity.type
_entity.pdbx_description
1 polymer ?
#
loop_
_entity_poly.entity_id
_entity_poly.type
_entity_poly.pdbx_seq_one_letter_code
_entity_poly.pdbx_strand_id
1 'polypeptide(L)'
;MMSVVLEGLSDGGVMMGISRQDAIQMAAQSLIGAGAIVKETGKHPGQVKDSCCSPNGTSIKGVHELERGGVRASLMNAVEATVKRAEELSPK
;
A
#
# COMPACT_ATOMS: atom_id res chain seq x y z
N MET A 1 2.13 -8.86 -7.06
CA MET A 1 2.56 -7.51 -6.63
C MET A 1 2.01 -7.11 -5.26
N MET A 2 0.70 -7.21 -4.99
CA MET A 2 0.13 -6.77 -3.70
C MET A 2 0.53 -7.63 -2.50
N SER A 3 0.87 -8.91 -2.72
CA SER A 3 1.44 -9.77 -1.67
C SER A 3 2.74 -9.23 -1.07
N VAL A 4 3.57 -8.53 -1.86
CA VAL A 4 4.81 -7.88 -1.38
C VAL A 4 4.49 -6.71 -0.45
N VAL A 5 3.46 -5.94 -0.76
CA VAL A 5 2.99 -4.84 0.10
C VAL A 5 2.45 -5.41 1.42
N LEU A 6 1.65 -6.48 1.35
CA LEU A 6 1.10 -7.15 2.51
C LEU A 6 2.22 -7.72 3.40
N GLU A 7 3.18 -8.43 2.81
CA GLU A 7 4.34 -9.00 3.52
C GLU A 7 5.16 -7.91 4.21
N GLY A 8 5.46 -6.80 3.51
CA GLY A 8 6.16 -5.67 4.10
C GLY A 8 5.41 -5.02 5.27
N LEU A 9 4.08 -4.86 5.16
CA LEU A 9 3.24 -4.37 6.27
C LEU A 9 3.25 -5.36 7.46
N SER A 10 3.15 -6.65 7.19
CA SER A 10 3.21 -7.69 8.21
C SER A 10 4.58 -7.71 8.91
N ASP A 11 5.67 -7.59 8.16
CA ASP A 11 7.04 -7.57 8.67
C ASP A 11 7.27 -6.34 9.55
N GLY A 12 6.73 -5.18 9.16
CA GLY A 12 6.67 -4.01 10.02
C GLY A 12 5.91 -4.29 11.33
N GLY A 13 4.78 -5.00 11.27
CA GLY A 13 4.05 -5.41 12.47
C GLY A 13 4.86 -6.31 13.42
N VAL A 14 5.56 -7.30 12.85
CA VAL A 14 6.44 -8.20 13.62
C VAL A 14 7.63 -7.46 14.22
N MET A 15 8.23 -6.52 13.49
CA MET A 15 9.30 -5.65 14.00
C MET A 15 8.84 -4.86 15.24
N MET A 16 7.56 -4.52 15.31
CA MET A 16 6.95 -3.82 16.44
C MET A 16 6.39 -4.76 17.53
N GLY A 17 6.63 -6.08 17.42
CA GLY A 17 6.27 -7.06 18.44
C GLY A 17 4.92 -7.75 18.27
N ILE A 18 4.23 -7.56 17.14
CA ILE A 18 2.97 -8.27 16.84
C ILE A 18 3.28 -9.70 16.39
N SER A 19 2.43 -10.67 16.75
CA SER A 19 2.58 -12.04 16.25
C SER A 19 2.50 -12.07 14.72
N ARG A 20 3.23 -12.98 14.07
CA ARG A 20 3.23 -13.11 12.61
C ARG A 20 1.81 -13.25 12.05
N GLN A 21 1.01 -14.10 12.69
CA GLN A 21 -0.35 -14.40 12.26
C GLN A 21 -1.25 -13.15 12.33
N ASP A 22 -1.20 -12.42 13.46
CA ASP A 22 -2.01 -11.21 13.63
C ASP A 22 -1.54 -10.10 12.68
N ALA A 23 -0.23 -9.94 12.50
CA ALA A 23 0.33 -8.94 11.59
C ALA A 23 -0.12 -9.17 10.14
N ILE A 24 -0.23 -10.42 9.70
CA ILE A 24 -0.78 -10.80 8.38
C ILE A 24 -2.26 -10.41 8.28
N GLN A 25 -3.06 -10.76 9.28
CA GLN A 25 -4.49 -10.44 9.28
C GLN A 25 -4.75 -8.93 9.29
N MET A 26 -4.04 -8.19 10.13
CA MET A 26 -4.12 -6.73 10.22
C MET A 26 -3.71 -6.06 8.90
N ALA A 27 -2.60 -6.51 8.29
CA ALA A 27 -2.15 -5.98 7.00
C ALA A 27 -3.17 -6.25 5.89
N ALA A 28 -3.70 -7.48 5.81
CA ALA A 28 -4.73 -7.84 4.84
C ALA A 28 -5.98 -6.97 5.00
N GLN A 29 -6.50 -6.85 6.22
CA GLN A 29 -7.70 -6.07 6.50
C GLN A 29 -7.51 -4.58 6.24
N SER A 30 -6.31 -4.05 6.51
CA SER A 30 -5.96 -2.65 6.22
C SER A 30 -6.01 -2.37 4.71
N LEU A 31 -5.44 -3.25 3.88
CA LEU A 31 -5.49 -3.13 2.42
C LEU A 31 -6.92 -3.23 1.88
N ILE A 32 -7.72 -4.16 2.40
CA ILE A 32 -9.14 -4.30 2.04
C ILE A 32 -9.90 -3.00 2.37
N GLY A 33 -9.75 -2.49 3.58
CA GLY A 33 -10.44 -1.28 4.03
C GLY A 33 -10.09 -0.05 3.20
N ALA A 34 -8.81 0.16 2.91
CA ALA A 34 -8.37 1.28 2.08
C ALA A 34 -8.97 1.23 0.67
N GLY A 35 -8.96 0.06 0.04
CA GLY A 35 -9.56 -0.14 -1.30
C GLY A 35 -11.07 0.03 -1.29
N ALA A 36 -11.75 -0.52 -0.28
CA ALA A 36 -13.21 -0.43 -0.12
C ALA A 36 -13.67 1.04 -0.02
N ILE A 37 -13.02 1.85 0.82
CA ILE A 37 -13.40 3.26 1.00
C ILE A 37 -13.30 4.03 -0.32
N VAL A 38 -12.22 3.86 -1.09
CA VAL A 38 -12.08 4.54 -2.39
C VAL A 38 -13.16 4.07 -3.36
N LYS A 39 -13.42 2.77 -3.42
CA LYS A 39 -14.43 2.18 -4.32
C LYS A 39 -15.85 2.64 -3.98
N GLU A 40 -16.20 2.66 -2.70
CA GLU A 40 -17.56 2.98 -2.23
C GLU A 40 -17.84 4.48 -2.27
N THR A 41 -16.86 5.32 -1.92
CA THR A 41 -17.06 6.77 -1.81
C THR A 41 -16.74 7.52 -3.09
N GLY A 42 -15.98 6.93 -4.02
CA GLY A 42 -15.47 7.60 -5.22
C GLY A 42 -14.50 8.75 -4.94
N LYS A 43 -14.08 8.95 -3.69
CA LYS A 43 -13.15 10.02 -3.31
C LYS A 43 -11.76 9.76 -3.87
N HIS A 44 -11.05 10.84 -4.16
CA HIS A 44 -9.67 10.75 -4.61
C HIS A 44 -8.80 10.07 -3.51
N PRO A 45 -7.90 9.13 -3.85
CA PRO A 45 -7.08 8.43 -2.85
C PRO A 45 -6.27 9.37 -1.94
N GLY A 46 -5.86 10.53 -2.46
CA GLY A 46 -5.21 11.58 -1.66
C GLY A 46 -6.10 12.10 -0.54
N GLN A 47 -7.40 12.30 -0.79
CA GLN A 47 -8.36 12.74 0.22
C GLN A 47 -8.62 11.64 1.25
N VAL A 48 -8.69 10.37 0.83
CA VAL A 48 -8.82 9.24 1.75
C VAL A 48 -7.60 9.16 2.68
N LYS A 49 -6.39 9.28 2.13
CA LYS A 49 -5.14 9.35 2.91
C LYS A 49 -5.16 10.52 3.89
N ASP A 50 -5.56 11.71 3.45
CA ASP A 50 -5.63 12.91 4.31
C ASP A 50 -6.66 12.71 5.44
N SER A 51 -7.79 12.04 5.17
CA SER A 51 -8.81 11.76 6.18
C SER A 51 -8.34 10.81 7.30
N CYS A 52 -7.29 10.01 7.05
CA CYS A 52 -6.67 9.13 8.04
C CYS A 52 -5.48 9.79 8.78
N CYS A 53 -5.11 11.01 8.44
CA CYS A 53 -3.95 11.72 8.99
C CYS A 53 -4.39 12.91 9.85
N SER A 54 -4.19 12.82 11.16
CA SER A 54 -4.34 13.96 12.06
C SER A 54 -3.05 14.80 12.14
N PRO A 55 -3.14 16.10 12.48
CA PRO A 55 -1.96 16.93 12.74
C PRO A 55 -1.06 16.29 13.81
N ASN A 56 0.23 16.14 13.49
CA ASN A 56 1.23 15.47 14.34
C ASN A 56 0.89 14.00 14.74
N GLY A 57 0.00 13.34 14.00
CA GLY A 57 -0.41 11.96 14.25
C GLY A 57 0.64 10.91 13.86
N THR A 58 0.36 9.65 14.18
CA THR A 58 1.20 8.50 13.80
C THR A 58 1.12 8.21 12.30
N SER A 59 -0.07 8.30 11.70
CA SER A 59 -0.29 8.05 10.27
C SER A 59 0.55 8.95 9.37
N ILE A 60 0.66 10.25 9.69
CA ILE A 60 1.43 11.18 8.85
C ILE A 60 2.94 10.92 8.90
N LYS A 61 3.45 10.41 10.03
CA LYS A 61 4.85 9.93 10.14
C LYS A 61 5.07 8.68 9.28
N GLY A 62 4.12 7.75 9.29
CA GLY A 62 4.14 6.58 8.41
C GLY A 62 4.12 6.97 6.93
N VAL A 63 3.25 7.92 6.55
CA VAL A 63 3.22 8.47 5.17
C VAL A 63 4.57 9.08 4.82
N HIS A 64 5.18 9.88 5.70
CA HIS A 64 6.49 10.46 5.44
C HIS A 64 7.56 9.41 5.13
N GLU A 65 7.61 8.31 5.90
CA GLU A 65 8.54 7.20 5.64
C GLU A 65 8.25 6.47 4.32
N LEU A 66 6.98 6.30 3.96
CA LEU A 66 6.60 5.73 2.66
C LEU A 66 7.03 6.62 1.48
N GLU A 67 6.91 7.94 1.62
CA GLU A 67 7.40 8.88 0.60
C GLU A 67 8.93 8.89 0.54
N ARG A 68 9.62 8.84 1.69
CA ARG A 68 11.08 8.71 1.76
C ARG A 68 11.59 7.45 1.08
N GLY A 69 10.83 6.35 1.18
CA GLY A 69 11.09 5.10 0.48
C GLY A 69 10.70 5.08 -1.00
N GLY A 70 10.12 6.16 -1.54
CA GLY A 70 9.76 6.27 -2.95
C GLY A 70 8.65 5.31 -3.39
N VAL A 71 7.75 4.91 -2.48
CA VAL A 71 6.76 3.84 -2.73
C VAL A 71 5.87 4.11 -3.95
N ARG A 72 5.46 5.37 -4.16
CA ARG A 72 4.64 5.75 -5.33
C ARG A 72 5.35 5.46 -6.65
N ALA A 73 6.60 5.89 -6.74
CA ALA A 73 7.41 5.68 -7.93
C ALA A 73 7.64 4.18 -8.18
N SER A 74 7.97 3.42 -7.13
CA SER A 74 8.18 1.97 -7.23
C SER A 74 6.92 1.24 -7.73
N LEU A 75 5.74 1.60 -7.25
CA LEU A 75 4.48 1.00 -7.70
C LEU A 75 4.14 1.38 -9.15
N MET A 76 4.35 2.65 -9.55
CA MET A 76 4.16 3.09 -10.92
C MET A 76 5.07 2.34 -11.90
N ASN A 77 6.36 2.24 -11.56
CA ASN A 77 7.36 1.54 -12.36
C ASN A 77 7.02 0.04 -12.47
N ALA A 78 6.51 -0.58 -11.40
CA ALA A 78 6.10 -1.98 -11.44
C ALA A 78 4.94 -2.22 -12.41
N VAL A 79 3.95 -1.32 -12.46
CA VAL A 79 2.84 -1.40 -13.42
C VAL A 79 3.34 -1.21 -14.84
N GLU A 80 4.15 -0.18 -15.07
CA GLU A 80 4.72 0.11 -16.40
C GLU A 80 5.53 -1.07 -16.94
N ALA A 81 6.43 -1.64 -16.11
CA ALA A 81 7.24 -2.79 -16.49
C ALA A 81 6.38 -4.03 -16.80
N THR A 82 5.30 -4.24 -16.04
CA THR A 82 4.37 -5.35 -16.28
C THR A 82 3.67 -5.19 -17.63
N VAL A 83 3.19 -3.99 -17.97
CA VAL A 83 2.49 -3.73 -19.24
C VAL A 83 3.44 -3.88 -20.42
N LYS A 84 4.64 -3.26 -20.37
CA LYS A 84 5.64 -3.39 -21.43
C LYS A 84 5.99 -4.86 -21.69
N ARG A 85 6.16 -5.64 -20.62
CA ARG A 85 6.43 -7.06 -20.74
C ARG A 85 5.26 -7.84 -21.37
N ALA A 86 4.03 -7.47 -21.06
CA ALA A 86 2.85 -8.10 -21.67
C ALA A 86 2.76 -7.81 -23.18
N GLU A 87 3.12 -6.61 -23.61
CA GLU A 87 3.18 -6.22 -25.03
C GLU A 87 4.26 -7.01 -25.79
N GLU A 88 5.44 -7.19 -25.21
CA GLU A 88 6.53 -8.01 -25.78
C GLU A 88 6.13 -9.48 -25.97
N LEU A 89 5.28 -10.00 -25.09
CA LEU A 89 4.80 -11.38 -25.10
C LEU A 89 3.57 -11.58 -25.97
N SER A 90 2.91 -10.51 -26.40
CA SER A 90 1.70 -10.61 -27.22
C SER A 90 2.08 -11.01 -28.64
N PRO A 91 1.57 -12.13 -29.17
CA PRO A 91 1.78 -12.47 -30.57
C PRO A 91 1.19 -11.36 -31.44
N LYS A 92 1.95 -10.92 -32.44
CA LYS A 92 1.49 -9.97 -33.45
C LYS A 92 0.37 -10.57 -34.30
#